data_AF-A0A974XWM9-F1
#
_entry.id   AF-A0A974XWM9-F1
#
_cell.length_a   1.000
_cell.length_b   1.000
_cell.length_c   1.000
_cell.angle_alpha   90.00
_cell.angle_beta   90.00
_cell.angle_gamma   90.00
#
_symmetry.space_group_name_H-M   'P 1'
#
loop_
_entity.id
_entity.type
_entity.pdbx_description
1 polymer ?
#
loop_
_entity_poly.entity_id
_entity_poly.type
_entity_poly.pdbx_seq_one_letter_code
_entity_poly.pdbx_strand_id
1 'polypeptide(L)'
;MHLIQLFLPLRDGQCQPFDRAHFARVRTELTEAFGGVTAYQRSPAVGLWEAPDGEVERDDVVLFEVMADQLDHAWWTRYRKELAARFVQDEVMVRACPCERL
;
A
#
# COMPACT_ATOMS: atom_id res chain seq x y z
N MET A 1 -2.83 17.55 9.45
CA MET A 1 -2.94 16.07 9.55
C MET A 1 -3.13 15.51 8.15
N HIS A 2 -2.63 14.31 7.92
CA HIS A 2 -2.74 13.62 6.63
C HIS A 2 -3.21 12.19 6.85
N LEU A 3 -4.08 11.71 5.96
CA LEU A 3 -4.33 10.29 5.76
C LEU A 3 -3.27 9.78 4.78
N ILE A 4 -2.42 8.87 5.25
CA ILE A 4 -1.40 8.24 4.41
C ILE A 4 -1.89 6.87 4.00
N GLN A 5 -1.83 6.58 2.69
CA GLN A 5 -2.32 5.34 2.10
C GLN A 5 -1.20 4.68 1.32
N LEU A 6 -0.91 3.41 1.64
CA LEU A 6 0.08 2.59 0.96
C LEU A 6 -0.64 1.53 0.13
N PHE A 7 -0.23 1.40 -1.12
CA PHE A 7 -0.80 0.45 -2.07
C PHE A 7 0.20 -0.69 -2.26
N LEU A 8 -0.10 -1.86 -1.69
CA LEU A 8 0.80 -3.01 -1.73
C LEU A 8 0.19 -4.13 -2.58
N PRO A 9 0.94 -4.70 -3.52
CA PRO A 9 0.43 -5.78 -4.36
C PRO A 9 0.22 -7.04 -3.52
N LEU A 10 -0.82 -7.82 -3.82
CA LEU A 10 -1.01 -9.14 -3.22
C LEU A 10 -0.17 -10.23 -3.87
N ARG A 11 0.28 -10.02 -5.11
CA ARG A 11 1.00 -10.98 -5.92
C ARG A 11 2.24 -10.36 -6.55
N ASP A 12 3.26 -11.17 -6.78
CA ASP A 12 4.45 -10.77 -7.53
C ASP A 12 4.22 -10.80 -9.05
N GLY A 13 5.24 -10.42 -9.82
CA GLY A 13 5.21 -10.43 -11.28
C GLY A 13 5.12 -11.82 -11.92
N GLN A 14 5.06 -12.90 -11.12
CA GLN A 14 4.80 -14.27 -11.55
C GLN A 14 3.42 -14.75 -11.05
N CYS A 15 2.56 -13.85 -10.61
CA CYS A 15 1.23 -14.09 -10.05
C CYS A 15 1.23 -14.94 -8.76
N GLN A 16 2.38 -15.10 -8.09
CA GLN A 16 2.47 -15.81 -6.83
C GLN A 16 2.08 -14.86 -5.68
N PRO A 17 1.27 -15.32 -4.72
CA PRO A 17 0.89 -14.48 -3.59
C PRO A 17 2.10 -14.20 -2.69
N PHE A 18 2.24 -12.96 -2.23
CA PHE A 18 3.22 -12.61 -1.20
C PHE A 18 2.87 -13.29 0.14
N ASP A 19 3.89 -13.62 0.93
CA ASP A 19 3.70 -14.20 2.25
C ASP A 19 2.96 -13.21 3.17
N ARG A 20 1.99 -13.72 3.92
CA ARG A 20 1.26 -13.00 4.97
C ARG A 20 2.20 -12.35 5.99
N ALA A 21 3.38 -12.92 6.22
CA ALA A 21 4.42 -12.33 7.06
C ALA A 21 4.86 -10.94 6.59
N HIS A 22 4.90 -10.67 5.28
CA HIS A 22 5.27 -9.36 4.73
C HIS A 22 4.25 -8.30 5.16
N PHE A 23 2.96 -8.60 5.01
CA PHE A 23 1.86 -7.71 5.40
C PHE A 23 1.74 -7.57 6.92
N ALA A 24 1.96 -8.65 7.67
CA ALA A 24 1.98 -8.60 9.14
C ALA A 24 3.08 -7.66 9.64
N ARG A 25 4.26 -7.70 9.00
CA ARG A 25 5.36 -6.79 9.31
C ARG A 25 5.02 -5.34 9.02
N VAL A 26 4.39 -5.04 7.88
CA VAL A 26 3.91 -3.68 7.56
C VAL A 26 2.95 -3.18 8.63
N ARG A 27 1.99 -4.02 9.04
CA ARG A 27 1.04 -3.68 10.11
C ARG A 27 1.78 -3.33 11.40
N THR A 28 2.75 -4.12 11.82
CA THR A 28 3.54 -3.87 13.04
C THR A 28 4.32 -2.56 12.93
N GLU A 29 5.08 -2.36 11.86
CA GLU A 29 5.90 -1.16 11.63
C GLU A 29 5.04 0.12 11.65
N LEU A 30 3.88 0.10 10.98
CA LEU A 30 2.94 1.23 10.95
C LEU A 30 2.26 1.46 12.31
N THR A 31 1.92 0.39 13.03
CA THR A 31 1.32 0.50 14.38
C THR A 31 2.31 1.09 15.37
N GLU A 32 3.58 0.66 15.32
CA GLU A 32 4.65 1.18 16.19
C GLU A 32 4.95 2.66 15.90
N ALA A 33 4.92 3.06 14.62
CA ALA A 33 5.22 4.43 14.22
C ALA A 33 4.05 5.42 14.43
N PHE A 34 2.81 4.99 14.22
CA PHE A 34 1.63 5.89 14.17
C PHE A 34 0.54 5.58 15.21
N GLY A 35 0.73 4.55 16.05
CA GLY A 35 -0.22 4.18 17.09
C GLY A 35 -1.46 3.42 16.60
N GLY A 36 -1.62 3.23 15.29
CA GLY A 36 -2.71 2.47 14.69
C GLY A 36 -2.62 2.42 13.17
N VAL A 37 -3.17 1.35 12.60
CA VAL A 37 -3.23 1.14 11.15
C VAL A 37 -4.51 0.40 10.79
N THR A 38 -5.15 0.84 9.71
CA THR A 38 -6.26 0.12 9.10
C THR A 38 -5.75 -0.53 7.82
N ALA A 39 -6.05 -1.81 7.62
CA ALA A 39 -5.70 -2.51 6.40
C ALA A 39 -6.93 -3.19 5.81
N TYR A 40 -7.17 -3.00 4.52
CA TYR A 40 -8.25 -3.66 3.80
C TYR A 40 -7.83 -4.02 2.38
N GLN A 41 -8.33 -5.14 1.90
CA GLN A 41 -8.12 -5.53 0.51
C GLN A 41 -9.02 -4.67 -0.37
N ARG A 42 -8.42 -4.03 -1.38
CA ARG A 42 -9.14 -3.37 -2.45
C ARG A 42 -9.05 -4.29 -3.65
N SER A 43 -10.06 -5.16 -3.81
CA SER A 43 -10.27 -5.85 -5.08
C SER A 43 -10.54 -4.80 -6.16
N PRO A 44 -10.15 -5.03 -7.42
CA PRO A 44 -10.45 -4.10 -8.48
C PRO A 44 -11.94 -3.81 -8.46
N ALA A 45 -12.30 -2.52 -8.40
CA ALA A 45 -13.61 -2.14 -8.88
C ALA A 45 -13.63 -2.62 -10.32
N VAL A 46 -14.60 -3.49 -10.67
CA VAL A 46 -14.81 -3.94 -12.05
C VAL A 46 -15.20 -2.70 -12.86
N GLY A 47 -14.19 -1.94 -13.29
CA GLY A 47 -14.30 -0.77 -14.11
C GLY A 47 -13.77 -1.17 -15.47
N LEU A 48 -14.68 -1.24 -16.43
CA LEU A 48 -14.46 -1.41 -17.87
C LEU A 48 -13.21 -0.67 -18.36
N TRP A 49 -12.06 -1.32 -18.32
CA TRP A 49 -10.91 -0.98 -19.15
C TRP A 49 -10.43 -2.32 -19.68
N GLU A 50 -11.04 -2.74 -20.78
CA GLU A 50 -10.51 -3.82 -21.59
C GLU A 50 -9.12 -3.37 -22.04
N ALA A 51 -8.08 -4.03 -21.52
CA ALA A 51 -6.79 -4.01 -22.19
C ALA A 51 -7.02 -4.54 -23.63
N PRO A 52 -6.37 -3.96 -24.67
CA PRO A 52 -6.51 -4.40 -26.06
C PRO A 52 -6.29 -5.91 -26.29
N ASP A 53 -5.66 -6.57 -25.31
CA ASP A 53 -5.11 -7.91 -25.28
C ASP A 53 -6.03 -8.90 -24.53
N GLY A 54 -7.09 -8.43 -23.85
CA GLY A 54 -8.02 -9.26 -23.09
C GLY A 54 -7.50 -9.80 -21.75
N GLU A 55 -6.23 -9.56 -21.39
CA GLU A 55 -5.75 -9.78 -20.03
C GLU A 55 -6.12 -8.58 -19.15
N VAL A 56 -7.22 -8.73 -18.41
CA VAL A 56 -7.50 -7.86 -17.28
C VAL A 56 -6.44 -8.14 -16.22
N GLU A 57 -5.42 -7.28 -16.12
CA GLU A 57 -4.45 -7.32 -15.04
C GLU A 57 -5.21 -7.09 -13.72
N ARG A 58 -5.51 -8.20 -13.04
CA ARG A 58 -6.22 -8.20 -11.77
C ARG A 58 -5.23 -7.85 -10.68
N ASP A 59 -4.91 -6.57 -10.57
CA ASP A 59 -4.07 -6.05 -9.49
C ASP A 59 -4.90 -5.96 -8.21
N ASP A 60 -5.09 -7.10 -7.56
CA ASP A 60 -5.54 -7.17 -6.19
C ASP A 60 -4.48 -6.49 -5.31
N VAL A 61 -4.84 -5.36 -4.69
CA VAL A 61 -3.95 -4.63 -3.77
C VAL A 61 -4.50 -4.64 -2.34
N VAL A 62 -3.60 -4.65 -1.37
CA VAL A 62 -3.92 -4.33 0.02
C VAL A 62 -3.63 -2.86 0.24
N LEU A 63 -4.63 -2.14 0.75
CA LEU A 63 -4.47 -0.77 1.19
C LEU A 63 -4.17 -0.75 2.68
N PHE A 64 -3.09 -0.08 3.06
CA PHE A 64 -2.78 0.27 4.45
C PHE A 64 -2.98 1.75 4.65
N GLU A 65 -3.65 2.12 5.73
CA GLU A 65 -3.97 3.50 6.05
C GLU A 65 -3.51 3.86 7.46
N VAL A 66 -2.83 5.00 7.59
CA VAL A 66 -2.48 5.60 8.87
C VAL A 66 -2.82 7.08 8.89
N MET A 67 -3.23 7.58 10.05
CA MET A 67 -3.36 9.02 10.30
C MET A 67 -2.02 9.54 10.81
N ALA A 68 -1.50 10.58 10.18
CA ALA A 68 -0.24 11.22 10.58
C ALA A 68 -0.46 12.71 10.86
N ASP A 69 -0.10 13.17 12.06
CA ASP A 69 -0.21 14.59 12.42
C ASP A 69 0.71 15.47 11.57
N GLN A 70 1.92 14.99 11.32
CA GLN A 70 2.94 15.62 10.48
C GLN A 70 3.43 14.66 9.38
N LEU A 71 3.80 15.23 8.23
CA LEU A 71 4.32 14.47 7.10
C LEU A 71 5.85 14.48 7.11
N ASP A 72 6.47 13.45 7.69
CA ASP A 72 7.91 13.24 7.62
C ASP A 72 8.31 12.61 6.27
N HIS A 73 8.67 13.46 5.32
CA HIS A 73 9.07 13.03 3.97
C HIS A 73 10.30 12.10 3.98
N ALA A 74 11.22 12.25 4.93
CA ALA A 74 12.41 11.41 4.97
C ALA A 74 12.06 9.99 5.44
N TRP A 75 11.21 9.89 6.46
CA TRP A 75 10.68 8.61 6.93
C TRP A 75 9.91 7.89 5.83
N TRP A 76 8.96 8.57 5.18
CA TRP A 76 8.15 7.97 4.11
C TRP A 76 8.96 7.58 2.88
N THR A 77 9.96 8.38 2.50
CA THR A 77 10.86 8.05 1.39
C THR A 77 11.68 6.80 1.66
N ARG A 78 12.22 6.68 2.88
CA ARG A 78 12.96 5.48 3.30
C ARG A 78 12.05 4.27 3.34
N TYR A 79 10.89 4.40 3.99
CA TYR A 79 9.94 3.30 4.14
C TYR A 79 9.42 2.80 2.79
N ARG A 80 9.11 3.72 1.86
CA ARG A 80 8.73 3.38 0.48
C ARG A 80 9.78 2.52 -0.22
N LYS A 81 11.08 2.84 -0.07
CA LYS A 81 12.18 2.05 -0.67
C LYS A 81 12.29 0.66 -0.04
N GLU A 82 12.14 0.57 1.28
CA GLU A 82 12.13 -0.71 1.99
C GLU A 82 10.96 -1.60 1.53
N LEU A 83 9.78 -1.01 1.30
CA LEU A 83 8.61 -1.71 0.77
C LEU A 83 8.81 -2.12 -0.68
N ALA A 84 9.35 -1.25 -1.54
CA ALA A 84 9.64 -1.56 -2.93
C ALA A 84 10.55 -2.79 -3.04
N ALA A 85 11.62 -2.85 -2.23
CA ALA A 85 12.48 -4.02 -2.17
C ALA A 85 11.75 -5.27 -1.62
N ARG A 86 10.94 -5.12 -0.58
CA ARG A 86 10.20 -6.23 0.07
C ARG A 86 9.14 -6.86 -0.82
N PHE A 87 8.50 -6.06 -1.67
CA PHE A 87 7.43 -6.46 -2.59
C PHE A 87 7.92 -6.57 -4.04
N VAL A 88 9.24 -6.52 -4.27
CA VAL A 88 9.87 -6.65 -5.59
C VAL A 88 9.20 -5.75 -6.63
N GLN A 89 8.97 -4.49 -6.25
CA GLN A 89 8.39 -3.45 -7.10
C GLN A 89 9.44 -2.39 -7.41
N ASP A 90 9.38 -1.79 -8.59
CA ASP A 90 10.21 -0.62 -8.91
C ASP A 90 9.84 0.59 -8.02
N GLU A 91 8.54 0.75 -7.75
CA GLU A 91 8.01 1.79 -6.88
C GLU A 91 6.75 1.31 -6.14
N VAL A 92 6.61 1.74 -4.88
CA VAL A 92 5.38 1.58 -4.11
C VAL A 92 4.66 2.92 -4.05
N MET A 93 3.40 2.95 -4.51
CA MET A 93 2.58 4.15 -4.40
C MET A 93 2.25 4.42 -2.93
N VAL A 94 2.61 5.62 -2.47
CA VAL A 94 2.24 6.17 -1.17
C VAL A 94 1.56 7.50 -1.40
N ARG A 95 0.29 7.60 -0.99
CA ARG A 95 -0.52 8.81 -1.13
C ARG A 95 -0.68 9.49 0.21
N ALA A 96 -0.47 10.81 0.25
CA ALA A 96 -0.78 11.64 1.41
C ALA A 96 -1.95 12.58 1.05
N CYS A 97 -3.06 12.47 1.78
CA CYS A 97 -4.23 13.32 1.60
C CYS A 97 -4.41 14.20 2.84
N PRO A 98 -4.47 15.54 2.70
CA PRO A 98 -4.87 16.40 3.81
C PRO A 98 -6.24 15.98 4.34
N CYS A 99 -6.37 15.89 5.66
CA CYS A 99 -7.63 15.55 6.30
C CYS A 99 -7.81 16.33 7.61
N GLU A 100 -9.07 16.48 8.01
CA GLU A 100 -9.49 17.12 9.24
C GLU A 100 -10.14 16.07 10.15
N ARG A 101 -9.86 16.16 11.46
CA ARG A 101 -10.53 15.37 12.48
C ARG A 101 -11.61 16.24 13.10
N LEU A 102 -12.86 15.83 12.96
CA LEU A 102 -14.03 16.50 13.54
C LEU A 102 -14.22 16.13 15.01
#